data_AF-A0A416ZS09-F1
#
_entry.id   AF-A0A416ZS09-F1
#
_cell.length_a   1.000
_cell.length_b   1.000
_cell.length_c   1.000
_cell.angle_alpha   90.00
_cell.angle_beta   90.00
_cell.angle_gamma   90.00
#
_symmetry.space_group_name_H-M   'P 1'
#
loop_
_entity.id
_entity.type
_entity.pdbx_description
1 polymer ?
#
loop_
_entity_poly.entity_id
_entity_poly.type
_entity_poly.pdbx_seq_one_letter_code
_entity_poly.pdbx_strand_id
1 'polypeptide(L)'
;MKNKEKYQKEIVEIACEGRKFAVHINGNLYPCVKIACTNCKFCSNSVCEENRKNWAETEAEPELTEQEKKTLRMLDPKWKYIARDKRGRLCIYKYKPEREDTYWDDGEEWAHIESLFAECDFAAIKWEDKEPWEIAKLIADRRLKCEK
;
A
#
# COMPACT_ATOMS: atom_id res chain seq x y z
N MET A 1 1.70 6.60 -7.84
CA MET A 1 3.13 6.95 -8.08
C MET A 1 3.95 5.72 -7.79
N LYS A 2 5.02 5.47 -8.54
CA LYS A 2 5.85 4.28 -8.36
C LYS A 2 6.74 4.41 -7.13
N ASN A 3 7.16 3.30 -6.54
CA ASN A 3 8.07 3.30 -5.40
C ASN A 3 9.39 4.02 -5.67
N LYS A 4 9.93 3.92 -6.90
CA LYS A 4 11.16 4.65 -7.28
C LYS A 4 11.03 6.17 -7.23
N GLU A 5 9.81 6.68 -7.45
CA GLU A 5 9.50 8.11 -7.40
C GLU A 5 9.28 8.54 -5.96
N LYS A 6 8.48 7.76 -5.21
CA LYS A 6 8.18 8.04 -3.79
C LYS A 6 9.44 8.05 -2.92
N TYR A 7 10.29 7.03 -3.07
CA TYR A 7 11.47 6.81 -2.23
C TYR A 7 12.77 7.28 -2.88
N GLN A 8 12.70 8.20 -3.85
CA GLN A 8 13.86 8.64 -4.62
C GLN A 8 15.00 9.13 -3.72
N LYS A 9 14.69 9.92 -2.67
CA LYS A 9 15.70 10.50 -1.78
C LYS A 9 16.41 9.41 -0.98
N GLU A 10 15.67 8.52 -0.35
CA GLU A 10 16.20 7.44 0.48
C GLU A 10 17.02 6.44 -0.37
N ILE A 11 16.56 6.14 -1.59
CA ILE A 11 17.32 5.29 -2.52
C ILE A 11 18.65 5.94 -2.88
N VAL A 12 18.67 7.24 -3.20
CA VAL A 12 19.88 7.99 -3.56
C VAL A 12 20.84 8.07 -2.37
N GLU A 13 20.35 8.37 -1.17
CA GLU A 13 21.16 8.43 0.05
C GLU A 13 21.88 7.09 0.32
N ILE A 14 21.14 5.97 0.27
CA ILE A 14 21.72 4.63 0.47
C ILE A 14 22.73 4.30 -0.65
N ALA A 15 22.43 4.67 -1.89
CA ALA A 15 23.31 4.40 -3.03
C ALA A 15 24.62 5.20 -2.96
N CYS A 16 24.58 6.45 -2.50
CA CYS A 16 25.76 7.30 -2.30
C CYS A 16 26.72 6.74 -1.23
N GLU A 17 26.23 5.92 -0.29
CA GLU A 17 27.07 5.16 0.64
C GLU A 17 27.71 3.90 0.02
N GLY A 18 27.48 3.64 -1.27
CA GLY A 18 27.92 2.43 -1.96
C GLY A 18 27.16 1.18 -1.54
N ARG A 19 25.95 1.32 -0.97
CA ARG A 19 25.15 0.22 -0.44
C ARG A 19 23.95 -0.08 -1.33
N LYS A 20 23.50 -1.34 -1.30
CA LYS A 20 22.22 -1.75 -1.88
C LYS A 20 21.11 -1.52 -0.84
N PHE A 21 19.96 -0.99 -1.24
CA PHE A 21 18.81 -0.88 -0.33
C PHE A 21 18.09 -2.22 -0.16
N ALA A 22 17.35 -2.32 0.93
CA ALA A 22 16.39 -3.36 1.22
C ALA A 22 15.12 -2.72 1.76
N VAL A 23 13.97 -3.34 1.50
CA VAL A 23 12.67 -2.87 1.97
C VAL A 23 12.31 -3.74 3.16
N HIS A 24 12.26 -3.16 4.35
CA HIS A 24 11.86 -3.90 5.54
C HIS A 24 10.37 -4.29 5.42
N ILE A 25 9.93 -5.34 6.12
CA ILE A 25 8.53 -5.78 6.12
C ILE A 25 7.58 -4.64 6.48
N ASN A 26 8.03 -3.70 7.33
CA ASN A 26 7.32 -2.47 7.69
C ASN A 26 7.22 -1.43 6.56
N GLY A 27 7.78 -1.69 5.37
CA GLY A 27 7.80 -0.82 4.19
C GLY A 27 8.87 0.25 4.16
N ASN A 28 9.64 0.45 5.23
CA ASN A 28 10.72 1.42 5.25
C ASN A 28 11.96 0.90 4.51
N LEU A 29 12.74 1.83 3.93
CA LEU A 29 14.00 1.50 3.28
C LEU A 29 15.14 1.55 4.28
N TYR A 30 16.02 0.56 4.19
CA TYR A 30 17.26 0.50 4.94
C TYR A 30 18.39 0.02 4.03
N PRO A 31 19.66 0.32 4.35
CA PRO A 31 20.77 -0.39 3.73
C PRO A 31 20.62 -1.90 3.97
N CYS A 32 20.80 -2.72 2.94
CA CYS A 32 20.57 -4.16 3.00
C CYS A 32 21.40 -4.85 4.11
N VAL A 33 22.60 -4.32 4.38
CA VAL A 33 23.50 -4.81 5.42
C VAL A 33 23.01 -4.53 6.86
N LYS A 34 21.97 -3.70 7.02
CA LYS A 34 21.44 -3.29 8.32
C LYS A 34 20.18 -4.04 8.74
N ILE A 35 19.62 -4.89 7.89
CA ILE A 35 18.43 -5.66 8.22
C ILE A 35 18.65 -7.15 7.95
N ALA A 36 18.07 -8.01 8.79
CA ALA A 36 18.07 -9.45 8.54
C ALA A 36 17.22 -9.77 7.30
N CYS A 37 17.65 -10.74 6.48
CA CYS A 37 16.89 -11.14 5.30
C CYS A 37 15.46 -11.53 5.65
N THR A 38 15.22 -12.20 6.79
CA THR A 38 13.87 -12.56 7.27
C THR A 38 12.93 -11.39 7.49
N ASN A 39 13.49 -10.18 7.65
CA ASN A 39 12.74 -8.94 7.87
C ASN A 39 12.70 -8.08 6.59
N CYS A 40 13.14 -8.60 5.46
CA CYS A 40 13.13 -7.93 4.16
C CYS A 40 11.94 -8.43 3.31
N LYS A 41 11.21 -7.54 2.64
CA LYS A 41 10.18 -7.89 1.64
C LYS A 41 10.76 -8.64 0.43
N PHE A 42 12.09 -8.64 0.26
CA PHE A 42 12.81 -9.39 -0.77
C PHE A 42 13.30 -10.76 -0.28
N CYS A 43 12.87 -11.21 0.91
CA CYS A 43 13.16 -12.53 1.46
C CYS A 43 12.45 -13.61 0.64
N SER A 44 13.05 -13.99 -0.49
CA SER A 44 12.57 -15.08 -1.34
C SER A 44 13.76 -15.79 -1.98
N ASN A 45 13.52 -16.97 -2.56
CA ASN A 45 14.52 -17.75 -3.30
C ASN A 45 15.00 -17.06 -4.60
N SER A 46 14.55 -15.83 -4.88
CA SER A 46 14.89 -15.05 -6.08
C SER A 46 16.04 -14.07 -5.83
N VAL A 47 16.68 -13.65 -6.93
CA VAL A 47 17.82 -12.73 -6.90
C VAL A 47 17.33 -11.34 -6.45
N CYS A 48 17.81 -10.85 -5.30
CA CYS A 48 17.41 -9.56 -4.70
C CYS A 48 17.49 -8.35 -5.65
N GLU A 49 18.27 -8.43 -6.72
CA GLU A 49 18.38 -7.39 -7.74
C GLU A 49 17.11 -7.27 -8.60
N GLU A 50 16.52 -8.40 -8.98
CA GLU A 50 15.26 -8.43 -9.71
C GLU A 50 14.11 -7.96 -8.81
N ASN A 51 14.08 -8.42 -7.56
CA ASN A 51 13.08 -7.98 -6.58
C ASN A 51 13.12 -6.45 -6.37
N ARG A 52 14.32 -5.84 -6.30
CA ARG A 52 14.47 -4.38 -6.23
C ARG A 52 13.93 -3.67 -7.46
N LYS A 53 14.24 -4.17 -8.66
CA LYS A 53 13.74 -3.60 -9.93
C LYS A 53 12.21 -3.68 -10.00
N ASN A 54 11.65 -4.85 -9.70
CA ASN A 54 10.21 -5.07 -9.73
C ASN A 54 9.52 -4.17 -8.70
N TRP A 55 9.99 -4.15 -7.45
CA TRP A 55 9.45 -3.28 -6.41
C TRP A 55 9.53 -1.79 -6.77
N ALA A 56 10.62 -1.35 -7.39
CA ALA A 56 10.79 0.04 -7.82
C ALA A 56 9.72 0.48 -8.85
N GLU A 57 9.20 -0.47 -9.65
CA GLU A 57 8.18 -0.23 -10.67
C GLU A 57 6.74 -0.45 -10.18
N THR A 58 6.52 -1.07 -9.02
CA THR A 58 5.17 -1.21 -8.44
C THR A 58 4.65 0.14 -7.93
N GLU A 59 3.32 0.29 -7.92
CA GLU A 59 2.68 1.43 -7.26
C GLU A 59 3.04 1.45 -5.78
N ALA A 60 3.34 2.64 -5.28
CA ALA A 60 3.65 2.85 -3.89
C ALA A 60 2.37 2.81 -3.06
N GLU A 61 2.41 2.03 -1.97
CA GLU A 61 1.30 1.97 -1.02
C GLU A 61 1.02 3.37 -0.42
N PRO A 62 -0.27 3.71 -0.22
CA PRO A 62 -0.66 4.99 0.34
C PRO A 62 -0.26 5.01 1.82
N GLU A 63 0.28 6.14 2.27
CA GLU A 63 0.62 6.33 3.67
C GLU A 63 -0.61 6.80 4.40
N LEU A 64 -1.14 5.92 5.25
CA LEU A 64 -2.27 6.22 6.11
C LEU A 64 -1.80 6.64 7.49
N THR A 65 -2.47 7.64 8.05
CA THR A 65 -2.35 8.02 9.45
C THR A 65 -2.83 6.89 10.36
N GLU A 66 -2.39 6.90 11.63
CA GLU A 66 -2.86 5.91 12.61
C GLU A 66 -4.37 5.99 12.84
N GLN A 67 -4.96 7.19 12.73
CA GLN A 67 -6.39 7.39 12.84
C GLN A 67 -7.14 6.76 11.65
N GLU A 68 -6.67 6.95 10.41
CA GLU A 68 -7.23 6.29 9.23
C GLU A 68 -7.13 4.77 9.31
N LYS A 69 -6.00 4.23 9.78
CA LYS A 69 -5.87 2.78 10.01
C LYS A 69 -6.85 2.28 11.07
N LYS A 70 -7.00 3.02 12.18
CA LYS A 70 -7.98 2.70 13.24
C LYS A 70 -9.40 2.68 12.68
N THR A 71 -9.75 3.67 11.87
CA THR A 71 -11.03 3.73 11.15
C THR A 71 -11.25 2.48 10.31
N LEU A 72 -10.27 2.08 9.49
CA LEU A 72 -10.37 0.86 8.68
C LEU A 72 -10.51 -0.42 9.52
N ARG A 73 -9.89 -0.49 10.71
CA ARG A 73 -10.03 -1.64 11.64
C ARG A 73 -11.43 -1.75 12.26
N MET A 74 -12.21 -0.66 12.31
CA MET A 74 -13.57 -0.65 12.85
C MET A 74 -14.63 -0.99 11.80
N LEU A 75 -14.26 -1.03 10.52
CA LEU A 75 -15.18 -1.41 9.45
C LEU A 75 -15.64 -2.86 9.60
N ASP A 76 -16.85 -3.13 9.14
CA ASP A 76 -17.34 -4.50 9.02
C ASP A 76 -16.35 -5.33 8.16
N PRO A 77 -15.90 -6.51 8.63
CA PRO A 77 -14.95 -7.35 7.90
C PRO A 77 -15.40 -7.78 6.50
N LYS A 78 -16.69 -7.62 6.15
CA LYS A 78 -17.19 -7.86 4.79
C LYS A 78 -16.55 -6.93 3.77
N TRP A 79 -16.13 -5.73 4.18
CA TRP A 79 -15.48 -4.75 3.33
C TRP A 79 -14.00 -5.09 3.16
N LYS A 80 -13.60 -5.39 1.93
CA LYS A 80 -12.25 -5.87 1.62
C LYS A 80 -11.41 -4.86 0.85
N TYR A 81 -12.06 -3.98 0.08
CA TYR A 81 -11.40 -3.03 -0.78
C TYR A 81 -11.89 -1.61 -0.54
N ILE A 82 -11.03 -0.64 -0.85
CA ILE A 82 -11.30 0.78 -0.74
C ILE A 82 -10.72 1.51 -1.96
N ALA A 83 -11.49 2.41 -2.54
CA ALA A 83 -11.07 3.22 -3.66
C ALA A 83 -11.81 4.57 -3.66
N ARG A 84 -11.18 5.59 -4.23
CA ARG A 84 -11.81 6.88 -4.45
C ARG A 84 -12.40 6.93 -5.84
N ASP A 85 -13.59 7.52 -6.01
CA ASP A 85 -14.19 7.74 -7.33
C ASP A 85 -13.70 9.07 -7.97
N LYS A 86 -14.10 9.33 -9.21
CA LYS A 86 -13.70 10.55 -9.95
C LYS A 86 -14.19 11.85 -9.30
N ARG A 87 -15.24 11.78 -8.47
CA ARG A 87 -15.79 12.93 -7.72
C ARG A 87 -15.08 13.14 -6.38
N GLY A 88 -14.12 12.30 -6.03
CA GLY A 88 -13.39 12.38 -4.79
C GLY A 88 -14.03 11.62 -3.62
N ARG A 89 -15.15 10.91 -3.84
CA ARG A 89 -15.83 10.16 -2.79
C ARG A 89 -15.09 8.87 -2.50
N LEU A 90 -14.92 8.57 -1.21
CA LEU A 90 -14.26 7.35 -0.75
C LEU A 90 -15.28 6.22 -0.59
N CYS A 91 -15.07 5.13 -1.32
CA CYS A 91 -15.98 4.00 -1.38
C CYS A 91 -15.30 2.71 -0.90
N ILE A 92 -16.07 1.84 -0.28
CA ILE A 92 -15.67 0.50 0.14
C ILE A 92 -16.48 -0.57 -0.58
N TYR A 93 -15.83 -1.70 -0.82
CA TYR A 93 -16.32 -2.79 -1.67
C TYR A 93 -16.06 -4.14 -1.03
N LYS A 94 -16.95 -5.10 -1.31
CA LYS A 94 -16.87 -6.46 -0.79
C LYS A 94 -15.93 -7.32 -1.62
N TYR A 95 -15.94 -7.12 -2.94
CA TYR A 95 -15.04 -7.76 -3.89
C TYR A 95 -14.11 -6.73 -4.53
N LYS A 96 -13.12 -7.19 -5.31
CA LYS A 96 -12.20 -6.28 -6.01
C LYS A 96 -13.01 -5.59 -7.10
N PRO A 97 -13.29 -4.27 -7.00
CA PRO A 97 -14.07 -3.61 -8.04
C PRO A 97 -13.23 -3.39 -9.30
N GLU A 98 -13.93 -3.31 -10.43
CA GLU A 98 -13.38 -2.89 -11.71
C GLU A 98 -13.57 -1.38 -11.90
N ARG A 99 -12.66 -0.77 -12.65
CA ARG A 99 -12.67 0.68 -12.87
C ARG A 99 -13.57 1.03 -14.04
N GLU A 100 -14.56 1.87 -13.79
CA GLU A 100 -15.44 2.46 -14.80
C GLU A 100 -14.98 3.88 -15.18
N ASP A 101 -15.74 4.57 -16.03
CA ASP A 101 -15.41 5.93 -16.48
C ASP A 101 -15.29 6.96 -15.35
N THR A 102 -16.09 6.78 -14.29
CA THR A 102 -16.21 7.77 -13.20
C THR A 102 -16.27 7.18 -11.78
N TYR A 103 -16.39 5.86 -11.64
CA TYR A 103 -16.50 5.15 -10.37
C TYR A 103 -15.85 3.77 -10.45
N TRP A 104 -15.97 2.99 -9.39
CA TRP A 104 -15.58 1.58 -9.36
C TRP A 104 -16.81 0.74 -9.05
N ASP A 105 -16.91 -0.44 -9.67
CA ASP A 105 -18.04 -1.35 -9.47
C ASP A 105 -17.54 -2.76 -9.16
N ASP A 106 -18.07 -3.37 -8.10
CA ASP A 106 -17.83 -4.78 -7.80
C ASP A 106 -19.03 -5.68 -8.16
N GLY A 107 -20.04 -5.13 -8.83
CA GLY A 107 -21.27 -5.80 -9.24
C GLY A 107 -22.23 -6.09 -8.08
N GLU A 108 -21.94 -5.60 -6.88
CA GLU A 108 -22.56 -6.00 -5.62
C GLU A 108 -22.80 -4.78 -4.71
N GLU A 109 -22.83 -4.99 -3.40
CA GLU A 109 -23.01 -3.95 -2.39
C GLU A 109 -21.74 -3.11 -2.24
N TRP A 110 -21.87 -1.79 -2.40
CA TRP A 110 -20.84 -0.80 -2.07
C TRP A 110 -21.38 0.26 -1.11
N ALA A 111 -20.49 0.91 -0.35
CA ALA A 111 -20.85 1.98 0.57
C ALA A 111 -19.87 3.15 0.50
N HIS A 112 -20.37 4.36 0.79
CA HIS A 112 -19.53 5.54 0.98
C HIS A 112 -19.08 5.64 2.45
N ILE A 113 -17.79 5.92 2.68
CA ILE A 113 -17.25 6.13 4.04
C ILE A 113 -17.63 7.50 4.61
N GLU A 114 -18.03 8.46 3.77
CA GLU A 114 -18.28 9.87 4.15
C GLU A 114 -19.27 10.05 5.32
N SER A 115 -20.16 9.10 5.57
CA SER A 115 -21.10 9.17 6.70
C SER A 115 -20.56 8.62 8.03
N LEU A 116 -19.47 7.86 8.00
CA LEU A 116 -18.99 7.12 9.18
C LEU A 116 -17.86 7.83 9.93
N PHE A 117 -17.03 8.65 9.25
CA PHE A 117 -15.82 9.23 9.87
C PHE A 117 -15.43 10.59 9.28
N ALA A 118 -16.10 11.66 9.72
CA ALA A 118 -15.82 13.05 9.29
C ALA A 118 -14.38 13.54 9.56
N GLU A 119 -13.61 12.82 10.38
CA GLU A 119 -12.23 13.18 10.76
C GLU A 119 -11.15 12.50 9.89
N CYS A 120 -11.53 11.66 8.92
CA CYS A 120 -10.59 10.91 8.08
C CYS A 120 -10.88 11.12 6.59
N ASP A 121 -9.98 11.82 5.88
CA ASP A 121 -10.13 12.06 4.44
C ASP A 121 -9.52 10.92 3.60
N PHE A 122 -8.49 10.20 4.05
CA PHE A 122 -7.75 9.23 3.23
C PHE A 122 -7.16 9.87 1.98
N ALA A 123 -6.61 11.08 2.09
CA ALA A 123 -6.09 11.89 0.98
C ALA A 123 -4.99 11.17 0.15
N ALA A 124 -4.34 10.15 0.71
CA ALA A 124 -3.37 9.32 0.04
C ALA A 124 -3.99 8.35 -0.98
N ILE A 125 -5.27 7.99 -0.84
CA ILE A 125 -6.03 7.14 -1.79
C ILE A 125 -6.68 8.05 -2.83
N LYS A 126 -6.41 7.81 -4.10
CA LYS A 126 -6.77 8.71 -5.20
C LYS A 126 -7.51 8.00 -6.33
N TRP A 127 -8.28 8.75 -7.12
CA TRP A 127 -8.91 8.22 -8.33
C TRP A 127 -7.86 7.78 -9.37
N GLU A 128 -6.70 8.43 -9.39
CA GLU A 128 -5.60 8.09 -10.30
C GLU A 128 -4.92 6.76 -9.98
N ASP A 129 -5.22 6.16 -8.82
CA ASP A 129 -4.72 4.83 -8.49
C ASP A 129 -5.22 3.81 -9.53
N LYS A 130 -4.32 2.95 -9.98
CA LYS A 130 -4.60 1.99 -11.07
C LYS A 130 -5.51 0.86 -10.64
N GLU A 131 -5.50 0.54 -9.35
CA GLU A 131 -6.25 -0.54 -8.73
C GLU A 131 -6.84 -0.08 -7.39
N PRO A 132 -7.93 -0.70 -6.92
CA PRO A 132 -8.46 -0.45 -5.58
C PRO A 132 -7.49 -1.01 -4.53
N TRP A 133 -7.44 -0.39 -3.35
CA TRP A 133 -6.58 -0.84 -2.27
C TRP A 133 -7.27 -1.91 -1.43
N GLU A 134 -6.54 -2.97 -1.10
CA GLU A 134 -7.02 -3.99 -0.17
C GLU A 134 -6.86 -3.50 1.28
N ILE A 135 -7.97 -3.43 2.01
CA ILE A 135 -8.02 -2.88 3.38
C ILE A 135 -7.09 -3.67 4.30
N ALA A 136 -7.06 -5.00 4.17
CA ALA A 136 -6.18 -5.86 4.97
C ALA A 136 -4.70 -5.49 4.81
N LYS A 137 -4.24 -5.15 3.59
CA LYS A 137 -2.86 -4.72 3.34
C LYS A 137 -2.55 -3.35 3.94
N LEU A 138 -3.54 -2.46 3.96
CA LEU A 138 -3.42 -1.11 4.52
C LEU A 138 -3.34 -1.13 6.07
N ILE A 139 -4.05 -2.05 6.72
CA ILE A 139 -4.09 -2.18 8.20
C ILE A 139 -3.16 -3.26 8.76
N ALA A 140 -2.56 -4.10 7.92
CA ALA A 140 -1.68 -5.16 8.38
C ALA A 140 -0.55 -4.56 9.24
N ASP A 141 -0.54 -4.89 10.53
CA ASP A 141 0.64 -4.68 11.35
C ASP A 141 1.71 -5.60 10.80
N ARG A 142 2.73 -4.97 10.20
CA ARG A 142 3.69 -5.58 9.28
C ARG A 142 4.68 -6.54 9.98
N ARG A 143 4.16 -7.51 10.74
CA ARG A 143 4.84 -8.68 11.30
C ARG A 143 4.51 -9.91 10.47
N LEU A 144 4.74 -9.87 9.15
CA LEU A 144 4.73 -11.09 8.34
C LEU A 144 6.11 -11.74 8.45
N LYS A 145 6.13 -12.96 8.97
CA LYS A 145 7.34 -13.81 9.02
C LYS A 145 7.59 -14.36 7.63
N CYS A 146 8.85 -14.32 7.18
CA CYS A 146 9.29 -15.02 5.99
C CYS A 146 9.09 -16.54 6.21
N GLU A 147 8.20 -17.18 5.47
CA GLU A 147 8.09 -18.64 5.42
C GLU A 147 9.31 -19.19 4.67
N LYS A 148 9.99 -20.16 5.30
CA LYS A 148 11.24 -20.75 4.84
C LYS A 148 11.00 -21.77 3.73
#